data_AF-A0A2K4ZKM3-F1
#
_entry.id   AF-A0A2K4ZKM3-F1
#
_cell.length_a   1.000
_cell.length_b   1.000
_cell.length_c   1.000
_cell.angle_alpha   90.00
_cell.angle_beta   90.00
_cell.angle_gamma   90.00
#
_symmetry.space_group_name_H-M   'P 1'
#
loop_
_entity.id
_entity.type
_entity.pdbx_description
1 polymer ?
#
loop_
_entity_poly.entity_id
_entity_poly.type
_entity_poly.pdbx_seq_one_letter_code
_entity_poly.pdbx_strand_id
1 'polypeptide(L)'
;MERPMTTQELFDKLQDIMKEKGLLPDILDYGIATDRPVPIRDYDFDLKNNLDFGGSEGIYLDFWMEYPEDGERHRSGLGTFKTLDDSREAMRTMAVLLADFIIEVYAYISTNIDDFTWTGVDVRASDGNGKPLEWCCPCRSMEEALKRKDELLEKYLEVSVRDNATESDGVLAERQRRGGRGGTEGKQGGAEGKRRRGSAAGKDATGGDMLREGTGRVWGAVPIRP
;
A
#
# COMPACT_ATOMS: atom_id res chain seq x y z
N MET A 1 10.69 -2.49 -12.58
CA MET A 1 10.58 -3.79 -13.29
C MET A 1 9.69 -3.58 -14.55
N GLU A 2 9.75 -4.40 -15.62
CA GLU A 2 8.92 -4.18 -16.84
C GLU A 2 7.53 -4.87 -16.82
N ARG A 3 7.34 -5.82 -15.90
CA ARG A 3 6.08 -6.52 -15.67
C ARG A 3 5.97 -6.92 -14.20
N PRO A 4 4.76 -7.21 -13.67
CA PRO A 4 4.62 -7.69 -12.32
C PRO A 4 5.37 -9.01 -12.11
N MET A 5 6.02 -9.12 -10.96
CA MET A 5 6.59 -10.37 -10.46
C MET A 5 5.47 -11.39 -10.27
N THR A 6 5.73 -12.65 -10.59
CA THR A 6 4.79 -13.76 -10.34
C THR A 6 4.99 -14.38 -8.97
N THR A 7 3.99 -15.12 -8.48
CA THR A 7 4.10 -15.89 -7.23
C THR A 7 5.25 -16.89 -7.24
N GLN A 8 5.53 -17.52 -8.38
CA GLN A 8 6.69 -18.39 -8.54
C GLN A 8 8.00 -17.61 -8.40
N GLU A 9 8.14 -16.49 -9.11
CA GLU A 9 9.36 -15.66 -9.05
C GLU A 9 9.62 -15.11 -7.65
N LEU A 10 8.56 -14.73 -6.92
CA LEU A 10 8.69 -14.30 -5.53
C LEU A 10 9.20 -15.44 -4.64
N PHE A 11 8.63 -16.65 -4.77
CA PHE A 11 9.06 -17.80 -3.98
C PHE A 11 10.51 -18.19 -4.27
N ASP A 12 10.89 -18.27 -5.55
CA ASP A 12 12.27 -18.58 -5.97
C ASP A 12 13.25 -17.52 -5.46
N LYS A 13 12.88 -16.23 -5.55
CA LYS A 13 13.72 -15.14 -5.05
C LYS A 13 13.92 -15.23 -3.53
N LEU A 14 12.88 -15.58 -2.78
CA LEU A 14 12.98 -15.77 -1.33
C LEU A 14 13.83 -16.98 -0.97
N GLN A 15 13.72 -18.08 -1.73
CA GLN A 15 14.60 -19.24 -1.54
C GLN A 15 16.07 -18.85 -1.73
N ASP A 16 16.41 -18.05 -2.74
CA ASP A 16 17.77 -17.56 -2.96
C ASP A 16 18.25 -16.71 -1.77
N ILE A 17 17.43 -15.76 -1.29
CA ILE A 17 17.75 -14.91 -0.13
C ILE A 17 17.99 -15.77 1.12
N MET A 18 17.10 -16.72 1.38
CA MET A 18 17.21 -17.60 2.54
C MET A 18 18.43 -18.51 2.47
N LYS A 19 18.76 -18.99 1.27
CA LYS A 19 19.98 -19.78 1.02
C LYS A 19 21.24 -18.96 1.27
N GLU A 20 21.31 -17.74 0.75
CA GLU A 20 22.43 -16.81 0.97
C GLU A 20 22.64 -16.49 2.45
N LYS A 21 21.55 -16.39 3.21
CA LYS A 21 21.57 -16.14 4.67
C LYS A 21 21.79 -17.40 5.51
N GLY A 22 21.82 -18.59 4.91
CA GLY A 22 21.96 -19.86 5.63
C GLY A 22 20.74 -20.23 6.48
N LEU A 23 19.54 -19.81 6.07
CA LEU A 23 18.28 -20.03 6.78
C LEU A 23 17.53 -21.29 6.31
N LEU A 24 17.93 -21.89 5.19
CA LEU A 24 17.34 -23.15 4.72
C LEU A 24 17.92 -24.33 5.51
N PRO A 25 17.09 -25.15 6.19
CA PRO A 25 17.59 -26.25 6.98
C PRO A 25 17.93 -27.46 6.10
N ASP A 26 18.94 -28.23 6.50
CA ASP A 26 19.42 -29.42 5.76
C ASP A 26 18.41 -30.58 5.71
N ILE A 27 17.32 -30.51 6.49
CA ILE A 27 16.27 -31.56 6.55
C ILE A 27 15.29 -31.52 5.37
N LEU A 28 15.38 -30.50 4.53
CA LEU A 28 14.49 -30.34 3.38
C LEU A 28 14.76 -31.42 2.33
N ASP A 29 13.68 -32.10 1.93
CA ASP A 29 13.64 -32.92 0.71
C ASP A 29 13.60 -31.99 -0.51
N TYR A 30 12.70 -31.02 -0.48
CA TYR A 30 12.61 -30.00 -1.52
C TYR A 30 11.95 -28.70 -1.04
N GLY A 31 12.20 -27.63 -1.80
CA GLY A 31 11.43 -26.39 -1.82
C GLY A 31 11.05 -26.07 -3.25
N ILE A 32 9.76 -26.16 -3.59
CA ILE A 32 9.27 -26.03 -4.97
C ILE A 32 8.21 -24.93 -5.02
N ALA A 33 8.35 -24.02 -5.97
CA ALA A 33 7.37 -22.99 -6.24
C ALA A 33 6.06 -23.56 -6.81
N THR A 34 5.00 -22.74 -6.76
CA THR A 34 3.71 -23.08 -7.36
C THR A 34 3.83 -23.48 -8.85
N ASP A 35 3.01 -24.44 -9.28
CA ASP A 35 2.88 -24.83 -10.69
C ASP A 35 1.90 -23.94 -11.47
N ARG A 36 1.19 -23.04 -10.77
CA ARG A 36 0.21 -22.09 -11.32
C ARG A 36 0.61 -20.67 -10.93
N PRO A 37 1.67 -20.10 -11.55
CA PRO A 37 2.10 -18.75 -11.24
C PRO A 37 1.05 -17.73 -11.66
N VAL A 38 0.81 -16.75 -10.79
CA VAL A 38 -0.02 -15.57 -11.10
C VAL A 38 0.77 -14.28 -10.88
N PRO A 39 0.51 -13.20 -11.64
CA PRO A 39 1.14 -11.90 -11.41
C PRO A 39 0.70 -11.28 -10.07
N ILE A 40 1.65 -10.79 -9.29
CA ILE A 40 1.41 -10.03 -8.06
C ILE A 40 1.37 -8.54 -8.42
N ARG A 41 0.17 -7.96 -8.40
CA ARG A 41 -0.07 -6.59 -8.89
C ARG A 41 -0.17 -5.55 -7.78
N ASP A 42 -0.38 -6.01 -6.56
CA ASP A 42 -0.52 -5.17 -5.38
C ASP A 42 0.23 -5.84 -4.22
N TYR A 43 0.76 -5.04 -3.30
CA TYR A 43 1.35 -5.51 -2.05
C TYR A 43 0.29 -5.76 -0.96
N ASP A 44 -0.97 -5.32 -1.17
CA ASP A 44 -2.10 -5.53 -0.24
C ASP A 44 -2.68 -6.95 -0.32
N PHE A 45 -1.82 -7.97 -0.19
CA PHE A 45 -2.22 -9.36 -0.03
C PHE A 45 -1.85 -9.89 1.36
N ASP A 46 -2.66 -10.83 1.85
CA ASP A 46 -2.37 -11.57 3.07
C ASP A 46 -1.51 -12.79 2.73
N LEU A 47 -0.29 -12.86 3.27
CA LEU A 47 0.47 -14.11 3.27
C LEU A 47 -0.16 -15.12 4.23
N LYS A 48 -0.46 -16.32 3.72
CA LYS A 48 -0.97 -17.44 4.50
C LYS A 48 -0.07 -18.65 4.36
N ASN A 49 -0.19 -19.57 5.31
CA ASN A 49 0.60 -20.78 5.35
C ASN A 49 -0.17 -21.95 5.98
N ASN A 50 0.30 -23.16 5.70
CA ASN A 50 -0.10 -24.38 6.40
C ASN A 50 1.16 -25.15 6.76
N LEU A 51 1.36 -25.43 8.05
CA LEU A 51 2.45 -26.29 8.55
C LEU A 51 1.81 -27.52 9.17
N ASP A 52 1.97 -28.68 8.53
CA ASP A 52 1.30 -29.90 8.95
C ASP A 52 2.11 -31.16 8.61
N PHE A 53 1.77 -32.25 9.27
CA PHE A 53 2.29 -33.57 8.91
C PHE A 53 1.67 -34.03 7.59
N GLY A 54 2.50 -34.62 6.73
CA GLY A 54 2.05 -35.24 5.50
C GLY A 54 1.19 -36.47 5.79
N GLY A 55 0.20 -36.73 4.93
CA GLY A 55 -0.66 -37.92 5.06
C GLY A 55 0.05 -39.26 4.79
N SER A 56 1.30 -39.26 4.35
CA SER A 56 2.08 -40.47 4.07
C SER A 56 3.53 -40.38 4.54
N GLU A 57 4.18 -39.22 4.41
CA GLU A 57 5.58 -39.03 4.82
C GLU A 57 5.88 -37.55 5.03
N GLY A 58 6.72 -37.27 6.03
CA GLY A 58 7.33 -35.96 6.22
C GLY A 58 6.39 -34.86 6.71
N ILE A 59 6.88 -33.63 6.63
CA ILE A 59 6.20 -32.41 7.06
C ILE A 59 6.12 -31.48 5.87
N TYR A 60 4.95 -30.90 5.66
CA TYR A 60 4.66 -29.96 4.58
C TYR A 60 4.51 -28.56 5.16
N LEU A 61 5.15 -27.60 4.50
CA LEU A 61 4.99 -26.19 4.75
C LEU A 61 4.60 -25.50 3.45
N ASP A 62 3.30 -25.25 3.30
CA ASP A 62 2.70 -24.63 2.12
C ASP A 62 2.49 -23.13 2.35
N PHE A 63 2.69 -22.33 1.31
CA PHE A 63 2.43 -20.90 1.30
C PHE A 63 1.49 -20.49 0.18
N TRP A 64 0.58 -19.55 0.46
CA TRP A 64 -0.27 -18.91 -0.54
C TRP A 64 -0.58 -17.48 -0.15
N MET A 65 -0.92 -16.67 -1.15
CA MET A 65 -1.45 -15.32 -0.95
C MET A 65 -2.97 -15.32 -1.01
N GLU A 66 -3.61 -14.52 -0.16
CA GLU A 66 -5.03 -14.18 -0.26
C GLU A 66 -5.19 -12.69 -0.58
N TYR A 67 -5.98 -12.37 -1.58
CA TYR A 67 -6.20 -10.98 -2.01
C TYR A 67 -7.62 -10.79 -2.53
N PRO A 68 -8.19 -9.59 -2.39
CA PRO A 68 -9.47 -9.28 -2.99
C PRO A 68 -9.31 -9.01 -4.50
N GLU A 69 -10.14 -9.63 -5.33
CA GLU A 69 -10.28 -9.33 -6.76
C GLU A 69 -11.76 -9.44 -7.11
N ASP A 70 -12.32 -8.45 -7.80
CA ASP A 70 -13.73 -8.38 -8.19
C ASP A 70 -14.77 -8.60 -7.07
N GLY A 71 -14.40 -8.26 -5.82
CA GLY A 71 -15.27 -8.42 -4.65
C GLY A 71 -15.24 -9.82 -4.03
N GLU A 72 -14.44 -10.74 -4.57
CA GLU A 72 -14.21 -12.08 -4.03
C GLU A 72 -12.81 -12.21 -3.44
N ARG A 73 -12.62 -13.18 -2.53
CA ARG A 73 -11.32 -13.49 -1.94
C ARG A 73 -10.67 -14.61 -2.75
N HIS A 74 -9.61 -14.27 -3.48
CA HIS A 74 -8.84 -15.22 -4.26
C HIS A 74 -7.69 -15.81 -3.44
N ARG A 75 -7.29 -17.03 -3.78
CA ARG A 75 -6.13 -17.72 -3.21
C ARG A 75 -5.19 -18.14 -4.33
N SER A 76 -3.91 -17.85 -4.19
CA SER A 76 -2.89 -18.27 -5.15
C SER A 76 -1.65 -18.81 -4.45
N GLY A 77 -1.23 -20.00 -4.83
CA GLY A 77 -0.05 -20.66 -4.26
C GLY A 77 1.23 -19.87 -4.52
N LEU A 78 2.14 -19.90 -3.55
CA LEU A 78 3.51 -19.38 -3.67
C LEU A 78 4.48 -20.53 -3.87
N GLY A 79 4.48 -21.49 -2.95
CA GLY A 79 5.33 -22.67 -3.00
C GLY A 79 5.23 -23.51 -1.72
N THR A 80 5.94 -24.62 -1.73
CA THR A 80 5.90 -25.64 -0.69
C THR A 80 7.32 -26.09 -0.35
N PHE A 81 7.62 -26.16 0.95
CA PHE A 81 8.75 -26.93 1.48
C PHE A 81 8.26 -28.26 2.03
N LYS A 82 9.05 -29.31 1.82
CA LYS A 82 8.76 -30.65 2.32
C LYS A 82 10.01 -31.28 2.92
N THR A 83 9.84 -32.07 3.98
CA THR A 83 10.86 -32.96 4.55
C THR A 83 10.52 -34.43 4.24
N LEU A 84 11.49 -35.34 4.45
CA LEU A 84 11.18 -36.77 4.65
C LEU A 84 10.98 -37.11 6.14
N ASP A 85 11.71 -36.42 7.01
CA ASP A 85 11.61 -36.59 8.47
C ASP A 85 10.32 -35.98 9.03
N ASP A 86 9.56 -36.76 9.79
CA ASP A 86 8.33 -36.39 10.50
C ASP A 86 8.50 -36.33 12.03
N SER A 87 9.75 -36.28 12.50
CA SER A 87 10.07 -36.14 13.91
C SER A 87 9.56 -34.82 14.52
N ARG A 88 9.46 -34.81 15.85
CA ARG A 88 9.14 -33.59 16.60
C ARG A 88 10.17 -32.49 16.36
N GLU A 89 11.43 -32.86 16.24
CA GLU A 89 12.56 -31.98 15.97
C GLU A 89 12.45 -31.39 14.56
N ALA A 90 12.07 -32.18 13.56
CA ALA A 90 11.78 -31.71 12.21
C ALA A 90 10.62 -30.69 12.20
N MET A 91 9.53 -30.96 12.92
CA MET A 91 8.40 -30.03 13.04
C MET A 91 8.82 -28.67 13.63
N ARG A 92 9.65 -28.68 14.67
CA ARG A 92 10.19 -27.45 15.25
C ARG A 92 11.10 -26.71 14.28
N THR A 93 11.90 -27.44 13.51
CA THR A 93 12.78 -26.87 12.49
C THR A 93 11.98 -26.23 11.36
N MET A 94 10.91 -26.88 10.89
CA MET A 94 9.99 -26.33 9.89
C MET A 94 9.22 -25.11 10.41
N ALA A 95 8.90 -25.06 11.71
CA ALA A 95 8.31 -23.88 12.34
C ALA A 95 9.27 -22.68 12.39
N VAL A 96 10.58 -22.91 12.59
CA VAL A 96 11.60 -21.87 12.48
C VAL A 96 11.70 -21.39 11.03
N LEU A 97 11.77 -22.31 10.07
CA LEU A 97 11.77 -21.97 8.64
C LEU A 97 10.56 -21.10 8.24
N LEU A 98 9.36 -21.43 8.75
CA LEU A 98 8.16 -20.61 8.56
C LEU A 98 8.34 -19.19 9.10
N ALA A 99 8.87 -19.03 10.32
CA ALA A 99 9.08 -17.72 10.91
C ALA A 99 10.07 -16.88 10.08
N ASP A 100 11.18 -17.50 9.67
CA ASP A 100 12.19 -16.85 8.83
C ASP A 100 11.61 -16.46 7.47
N PHE A 101 10.83 -17.35 6.83
CA PHE A 101 10.18 -17.06 5.56
C PHE A 101 9.26 -15.84 5.64
N ILE A 102 8.43 -15.74 6.69
CA ILE A 102 7.54 -14.58 6.90
C ILE A 102 8.34 -13.28 7.04
N ILE A 103 9.44 -13.31 7.81
CA ILE A 103 10.31 -12.15 8.01
C ILE A 103 10.92 -11.70 6.68
N GLU A 104 11.43 -12.65 5.89
CA GLU A 104 12.08 -12.36 4.61
C GLU A 104 11.09 -11.88 3.55
N VAL A 105 9.87 -12.42 3.48
CA VAL A 105 8.81 -11.90 2.60
C VAL A 105 8.53 -10.43 2.93
N TYR A 106 8.33 -10.12 4.21
CA TYR A 106 8.03 -8.76 4.64
C TYR A 106 9.19 -7.80 4.34
N ALA A 107 10.43 -8.20 4.64
CA ALA A 107 11.62 -7.40 4.36
C ALA A 107 11.81 -7.15 2.85
N TYR A 108 11.59 -8.19 2.03
CA TYR A 108 11.72 -8.09 0.58
C TYR A 108 10.66 -7.16 -0.02
N ILE A 109 9.39 -7.34 0.32
CA ILE A 109 8.30 -6.49 -0.21
C ILE A 109 8.46 -5.05 0.25
N SER A 110 8.75 -4.81 1.54
CA SER A 110 8.90 -3.45 2.06
C SER A 110 10.06 -2.68 1.43
N THR A 111 11.15 -3.36 1.07
CA THR A 111 12.30 -2.74 0.39
C THR A 111 12.04 -2.51 -1.11
N ASN A 112 11.11 -3.27 -1.71
CA ASN A 112 10.84 -3.24 -3.15
C ASN A 112 9.37 -2.88 -3.46
N ILE A 113 8.73 -2.05 -2.62
CA ILE A 113 7.27 -1.80 -2.68
C ILE A 113 6.79 -1.30 -4.04
N ASP A 114 7.61 -0.50 -4.74
CA ASP A 114 7.30 0.00 -6.07
C ASP A 114 7.17 -1.14 -7.10
N ASP A 115 7.93 -2.23 -6.96
CA ASP A 115 7.84 -3.41 -7.84
C ASP A 115 6.58 -4.26 -7.58
N PHE A 116 5.81 -3.94 -6.53
CA PHE A 116 4.53 -4.56 -6.19
C PHE A 116 3.35 -3.61 -6.35
N THR A 117 3.54 -2.40 -6.87
CA THR A 117 2.48 -1.39 -7.01
C THR A 117 2.13 -1.20 -8.49
N TRP A 118 1.37 -2.13 -9.07
CA TRP A 118 0.98 -2.14 -10.49
C TRP A 118 -0.46 -1.70 -10.74
N THR A 119 -1.25 -1.57 -9.69
CA THR A 119 -2.65 -1.15 -9.76
C THR A 119 -2.89 0.10 -8.93
N GLY A 120 -4.00 0.80 -9.22
CA GLY A 120 -4.36 2.03 -8.54
C GLY A 120 -3.65 3.27 -9.08
N VAL A 121 -3.85 4.38 -8.38
CA VAL A 121 -3.37 5.70 -8.78
C VAL A 121 -2.68 6.35 -7.59
N ASP A 122 -1.42 6.72 -7.75
CA ASP A 122 -0.63 7.39 -6.73
C ASP A 122 -0.78 8.90 -6.84
N VAL A 123 -1.06 9.58 -5.72
CA VAL A 123 -0.96 11.04 -5.64
C VAL A 123 0.29 11.41 -4.86
N ARG A 124 1.20 12.17 -5.48
CA ARG A 124 2.47 12.59 -4.88
C ARG A 124 2.52 14.10 -4.83
N ALA A 125 2.80 14.67 -3.65
CA ALA A 125 3.04 16.10 -3.50
C ALA A 125 4.55 16.37 -3.60
N SER A 126 4.91 17.54 -4.12
CA SER A 126 6.30 18.02 -4.18
C SER A 126 6.53 19.15 -3.18
N ASP A 127 7.79 19.29 -2.76
CA ASP A 127 8.24 20.41 -1.95
C ASP A 127 8.29 21.72 -2.77
N GLY A 128 8.61 22.84 -2.10
CA GLY A 128 8.68 24.15 -2.75
C GLY A 128 9.79 24.30 -3.82
N ASN A 129 10.65 23.29 -3.99
CA ASN A 129 11.71 23.22 -5.00
C ASN A 129 11.39 22.21 -6.12
N GLY A 130 10.19 21.62 -6.13
CA GLY A 130 9.78 20.63 -7.13
C GLY A 130 10.33 19.23 -6.89
N LYS A 131 10.89 18.93 -5.71
CA LYS A 131 11.26 17.55 -5.36
C LYS A 131 10.04 16.81 -4.81
N PRO A 132 9.73 15.60 -5.31
CA PRO A 132 8.68 14.77 -4.73
C PRO A 132 8.94 14.51 -3.25
N LEU A 133 7.90 14.59 -2.42
CA LEU A 133 7.96 14.18 -1.03
C LEU A 133 8.12 12.65 -0.95
N GLU A 134 8.77 12.17 0.11
CA GLU A 134 9.03 10.73 0.36
C GLU A 134 7.78 9.90 0.70
N TRP A 135 6.58 10.45 0.52
CA TRP A 135 5.32 9.73 0.74
C TRP A 135 4.38 9.91 -0.45
N CYS A 136 3.69 8.84 -0.83
CA CYS A 136 2.57 8.87 -1.79
C CYS A 136 1.25 8.57 -1.07
N CYS A 137 0.14 9.01 -1.66
CA CYS A 137 -1.20 8.58 -1.29
C CYS A 137 -1.73 7.60 -2.35
N PRO A 138 -1.74 6.29 -2.07
CA PRO A 138 -2.36 5.33 -2.97
C PRO A 138 -3.87 5.53 -2.97
N CYS A 139 -4.45 5.63 -4.16
CA CYS A 139 -5.89 5.75 -4.40
C CYS A 139 -6.35 4.57 -5.27
N ARG A 140 -7.57 4.09 -5.04
CA ARG A 140 -8.08 2.92 -5.79
C ARG A 140 -8.60 3.29 -7.18
N SER A 141 -8.89 4.57 -7.40
CA SER A 141 -9.40 5.08 -8.67
C SER A 141 -8.83 6.47 -9.00
N MET A 142 -8.89 6.82 -10.29
CA MET A 142 -8.52 8.16 -10.77
C MET A 142 -9.43 9.25 -10.18
N GLU A 143 -10.71 8.96 -9.96
CA GLU A 143 -11.65 9.91 -9.35
C GLU A 143 -11.24 10.27 -7.90
N GLU A 144 -10.94 9.25 -7.09
CA GLU A 144 -10.41 9.45 -5.73
C GLU A 144 -9.08 10.20 -5.76
N ALA A 145 -8.19 9.86 -6.69
CA ALA A 145 -6.89 10.50 -6.84
C ALA A 145 -7.02 11.98 -7.20
N LEU A 146 -7.94 12.35 -8.10
CA LEU A 146 -8.19 13.75 -8.46
C LEU A 146 -8.75 14.55 -7.30
N LYS A 147 -9.70 13.98 -6.54
CA LYS A 147 -10.21 14.63 -5.32
C LYS A 147 -9.09 14.85 -4.30
N ARG A 148 -8.25 13.84 -4.08
CA ARG A 148 -7.12 13.92 -3.15
C ARG A 148 -6.05 14.91 -3.62
N LYS A 149 -5.82 14.98 -4.93
CA LYS A 149 -4.95 15.97 -5.56
C LYS A 149 -5.42 17.39 -5.23
N ASP A 150 -6.71 17.67 -5.39
CA ASP A 150 -7.28 18.99 -5.09
C ASP A 150 -7.09 19.36 -3.60
N GLU A 151 -7.32 18.41 -2.69
CA GLU A 151 -7.07 18.60 -1.25
C GLU A 151 -5.59 18.87 -0.93
N LEU A 152 -4.66 18.24 -1.66
CA LEU A 152 -3.22 18.43 -1.47
C LEU A 152 -2.73 19.74 -2.07
N LEU A 153 -3.33 20.22 -3.16
CA LEU A 153 -3.03 21.53 -3.75
C LEU A 153 -3.40 22.72 -2.86
N GLU A 154 -4.25 22.52 -1.85
CA GLU A 154 -4.49 23.53 -0.81
C GLU A 154 -3.25 23.76 0.07
N LYS A 155 -2.42 22.72 0.23
CA LYS A 155 -1.29 22.67 1.18
C LYS A 155 0.07 22.74 0.49
N TYR A 156 0.18 22.17 -0.70
CA TYR A 156 1.42 22.02 -1.46
C TYR A 156 1.35 22.79 -2.79
N LEU A 157 2.49 23.25 -3.28
CA LEU A 157 2.55 24.04 -4.51
C LEU A 157 2.34 23.18 -5.76
N GLU A 158 2.81 21.94 -5.72
CA GLU A 158 2.84 21.04 -6.86
C GLU A 158 2.43 19.65 -6.39
N VAL A 159 1.52 19.04 -7.15
CA VAL A 159 1.00 17.70 -6.90
C VAL A 159 0.89 16.97 -8.23
N SER A 160 1.44 15.76 -8.31
CA SER A 160 1.35 14.86 -9.44
C SER A 160 0.43 13.68 -9.12
N VAL A 161 -0.15 13.11 -10.18
CA VAL A 161 -0.98 11.91 -10.11
C VAL A 161 -0.38 10.91 -11.07
N ARG A 162 -0.04 9.72 -10.62
CA ARG A 162 0.54 8.65 -11.46
C ARG A 162 -0.44 7.49 -11.52
N ASP A 163 -0.79 7.07 -12.72
CA ASP A 163 -1.54 5.83 -12.91
C ASP A 163 -0.54 4.66 -12.96
N ASN A 164 -0.61 3.79 -11.96
CA ASN A 164 0.34 2.70 -11.79
C ASN A 164 0.16 1.61 -12.87
N ALA A 165 -1.02 1.52 -13.49
CA ALA A 165 -1.31 0.53 -14.53
C ALA A 165 -0.72 0.90 -15.91
N THR A 166 -0.54 2.19 -16.18
CA THR A 166 -0.05 2.69 -17.49
C THR A 166 1.37 3.24 -17.45
N GLU A 167 1.97 3.34 -16.26
CA GLU A 167 3.26 4.00 -16.00
C GLU A 167 3.38 5.41 -16.60
N SER A 168 2.26 6.01 -16.98
CA SER A 168 2.24 7.36 -17.53
C SER A 168 2.21 8.34 -16.36
N ASP A 169 3.19 9.24 -16.31
CA ASP A 169 3.18 10.37 -15.40
C ASP A 169 1.94 11.20 -15.72
N GLY A 170 0.89 11.00 -14.92
CA GLY A 170 -0.36 11.69 -15.08
C GLY A 170 -0.27 13.15 -14.63
N VAL A 171 -1.36 13.85 -14.89
CA VAL A 171 -1.53 15.31 -14.85
C VAL A 171 -0.80 15.99 -13.70
N LEU A 172 0.32 16.65 -14.01
CA LEU A 172 0.96 17.65 -13.15
C LEU A 172 0.04 18.86 -13.00
N ALA A 173 -0.25 19.27 -11.77
CA ALA A 173 -0.86 20.56 -11.52
C ALA A 173 0.00 21.37 -10.56
N GLU A 174 0.29 22.59 -11.00
CA GLU A 174 0.91 23.61 -10.17
C GLU A 174 -0.16 24.60 -9.72
N ARG A 175 -0.12 24.95 -8.43
CA ARG A 175 -0.91 26.06 -7.91
C ARG A 175 -0.38 27.35 -8.53
N GLN A 176 -1.15 27.97 -9.43
CA GLN A 176 -0.85 29.31 -9.93
C GLN A 176 -0.68 30.26 -8.74
N ARG A 177 0.52 30.82 -8.59
CA ARG A 177 0.77 31.91 -7.65
C ARG A 177 -0.24 33.00 -8.01
N ARG A 178 -1.20 33.27 -7.12
CA ARG A 178 -2.04 34.48 -7.23
C ARG A 178 -1.07 35.65 -7.35
N GLY A 179 -0.95 36.18 -8.56
CA GLY A 179 -0.07 37.29 -8.85
C GLY A 179 -0.49 38.46 -7.98
N GLY A 180 0.27 38.72 -6.92
CA GLY A 180 0.27 39.99 -6.22
C GLY A 180 0.86 41.03 -7.16
N ARG A 181 0.09 41.46 -8.17
CA ARG A 181 0.42 42.62 -8.97
C ARG A 181 0.01 43.84 -8.14
N GLY A 182 0.98 44.37 -7.40
CA GLY A 182 0.86 45.64 -6.70
C GLY A 182 0.43 46.73 -7.69
N GLY A 183 -0.72 47.34 -7.43
CA GLY A 183 -1.16 48.59 -8.02
C GLY A 183 -1.17 49.64 -6.92
N THR A 184 -0.12 50.45 -6.88
CA THR A 184 -0.10 51.74 -6.18
C THR A 184 -0.90 52.76 -6.99
N GLU A 185 -1.96 53.31 -6.39
CA GLU A 185 -2.63 54.61 -6.67
C GLU A 185 -3.85 54.60 -5.73
N GLY A 186 -4.26 55.62 -4.98
CA GLY A 186 -4.04 57.05 -4.90
C GLY A 186 -5.25 57.57 -4.09
N LYS A 187 -5.01 58.44 -3.10
CA LYS A 187 -5.94 58.86 -2.03
C LYS A 187 -7.24 59.56 -2.49
N GLN A 188 -8.17 59.65 -1.50
CA GLN A 188 -9.21 60.67 -1.19
C GLN A 188 -10.65 60.21 -1.45
N GLY A 189 -11.66 60.36 -0.58
CA GLY A 189 -11.81 60.96 0.75
C GLY A 189 -13.30 61.02 1.15
N GLY A 190 -13.60 61.04 2.45
CA GLY A 190 -14.90 61.43 3.07
C GLY A 190 -16.05 60.42 2.98
N ALA A 191 -17.02 60.34 3.90
CA ALA A 191 -17.25 60.86 5.24
C ALA A 191 -18.44 60.04 5.83
N GLU A 192 -18.46 59.85 7.15
CA GLU A 192 -19.64 59.78 8.04
C GLU A 192 -20.93 58.99 7.68
N GLY A 193 -21.32 58.08 8.58
CA GLY A 193 -22.67 57.49 8.58
C GLY A 193 -22.96 56.56 9.77
N LYS A 194 -23.61 57.09 10.81
CA LYS A 194 -23.98 56.46 12.08
C LYS A 194 -25.14 55.44 11.96
N ARG A 195 -25.11 54.42 12.83
CA ARG A 195 -26.19 53.87 13.70
C ARG A 195 -27.11 52.71 13.25
N ARG A 196 -27.27 51.80 14.23
CA ARG A 196 -28.43 50.94 14.64
C ARG A 196 -28.64 49.64 13.85
N ARG A 197 -29.20 48.54 14.39
CA ARG A 197 -29.45 47.89 15.71
C ARG A 197 -30.27 46.63 15.34
N GLY A 198 -30.15 45.53 16.12
CA GLY A 198 -31.10 44.39 16.16
C GLY A 198 -30.45 43.09 15.66
N SER A 199 -30.23 42.01 16.43
CA SER A 199 -31.00 41.26 17.46
C SER A 199 -32.07 40.31 16.90
N ALA A 200 -31.78 39.01 16.93
CA ALA A 200 -32.62 37.84 17.30
C ALA A 200 -31.84 36.57 16.87
N ALA A 201 -31.46 35.59 17.70
CA ALA A 201 -32.14 34.75 18.70
C ALA A 201 -32.94 33.57 18.11
N GLY A 202 -32.60 32.35 18.57
CA GLY A 202 -33.42 31.12 18.54
C GLY A 202 -32.86 30.01 17.64
N LYS A 203 -32.22 28.93 18.13
CA LYS A 203 -32.63 27.80 19.00
C LYS A 203 -33.24 26.61 18.23
N ASP A 204 -32.61 25.44 18.46
CA ASP A 204 -33.13 24.08 18.64
C ASP A 204 -33.92 23.45 17.44
N ALA A 205 -33.86 22.17 17.09
CA ALA A 205 -33.61 20.96 17.86
C ALA A 205 -33.36 19.73 16.94
N THR A 206 -32.61 18.76 17.48
CA THR A 206 -32.84 17.29 17.52
C THR A 206 -33.19 16.44 16.28
N GLY A 207 -32.51 15.27 16.22
CA GLY A 207 -32.88 14.03 15.51
C GLY A 207 -31.73 13.59 14.58
N GLY A 208 -30.85 12.64 14.90
CA GLY A 208 -31.09 11.36 15.53
C GLY A 208 -31.37 10.32 14.45
N ASP A 209 -30.34 9.71 13.86
CA ASP A 209 -30.37 8.26 13.67
C ASP A 209 -28.99 7.64 13.43
N MET A 210 -28.94 6.39 13.86
CA MET A 210 -27.81 5.51 14.10
C MET A 210 -27.62 4.59 12.90
N LEU A 211 -26.46 4.61 12.25
CA LEU A 211 -25.97 3.44 11.50
C LEU A 211 -24.48 3.24 11.78
N ARG A 212 -24.21 2.25 12.63
CA ARG A 212 -22.95 1.51 12.69
C ARG A 212 -22.80 0.76 11.37
N GLU A 213 -21.66 0.87 10.72
CA GLU A 213 -21.06 -0.22 9.95
C GLU A 213 -19.61 0.12 9.55
N GLY A 214 -18.75 -0.90 9.62
CA GLY A 214 -17.46 -0.93 8.93
C GLY A 214 -16.30 -0.22 9.60
N THR A 215 -15.55 -0.93 10.44
CA THR A 215 -14.18 -0.57 10.82
C THR A 215 -13.26 -0.63 9.59
N GLY A 216 -13.28 0.41 8.76
CA GLY A 216 -12.21 0.68 7.81
C GLY A 216 -10.98 1.10 8.58
N ARG A 217 -9.97 0.23 8.65
CA ARG A 217 -8.63 0.63 9.12
C ARG A 217 -8.09 1.66 8.14
N VAL A 218 -8.16 2.93 8.52
CA VAL A 218 -7.41 4.03 7.91
C VAL A 218 -5.95 3.79 8.28
N TRP A 219 -5.18 3.17 7.38
CA TRP A 219 -3.73 3.16 7.52
C TRP A 219 -3.24 4.58 7.26
N GLY A 220 -2.82 5.24 8.34
CA GLY A 220 -2.12 6.52 8.27
C GLY A 220 -0.85 6.39 7.44
N ALA A 221 -0.44 7.50 6.84
CA ALA A 221 0.75 7.63 5.99
C ALA A 221 1.90 6.73 6.47
N VAL A 222 2.34 5.80 5.61
CA VAL A 222 3.49 4.95 5.86
C VAL A 222 4.74 5.78 5.54
N PRO A 223 5.57 6.15 6.54
CA PRO A 223 6.84 6.77 6.25
C PRO A 223 7.82 5.68 5.83
N ILE A 224 8.25 5.73 4.57
CA ILE A 224 9.41 4.96 4.10
C ILE A 224 10.63 5.64 4.74
N ARG A 225 11.29 4.96 5.68
CA ARG A 225 12.53 5.46 6.30
C ARG A 225 13.75 4.89 5.56
N PRO A 226 14.85 5.65 5.51
CA PRO A 226 16.04 5.34 4.70
C PRO A 226 16.84 4.14 5.21
#